data_AF-A0A5Q6S2X0-F1
#
_entry.id   AF-A0A5Q6S2X0-F1
#
_cell.length_a   1.000
_cell.length_b   1.000
_cell.length_c   1.000
_cell.angle_alpha   90.00
_cell.angle_beta   90.00
_cell.angle_gamma   90.00
#
_symmetry.space_group_name_H-M   'P 1'
#
loop_
_entity.id
_entity.type
_entity.pdbx_description
1 polymer ?
#
loop_
_entity_poly.entity_id
_entity_poly.type
_entity_poly.pdbx_seq_one_letter_code
_entity_poly.pdbx_strand_id
1 'polypeptide(L)' 'MTRGGHVRRVGRPSPLDREDLVLLDLVSQGLTVEAVGRRLLLSERTVRRRLRAVCSTLDVSTPIEAVVWAVRRDLI' A
#
# COMPACT_ATOMS: atom_id res chain seq x y z
N MET A 1 23.43 -25.48 2.21
CA MET A 1 24.11 -24.17 2.10
C MET A 1 24.00 -23.68 0.66
N THR A 2 22.96 -22.92 0.31
CA THR A 2 22.98 -22.12 -0.93
C THR A 2 22.11 -20.90 -0.72
N ARG A 3 22.78 -19.75 -0.75
CA ARG A 3 22.28 -18.42 -0.47
C ARG A 3 21.40 -17.96 -1.64
N GLY A 4 20.09 -17.89 -1.42
CA GLY A 4 19.18 -17.12 -2.27
C GLY A 4 19.27 -15.66 -1.88
N GLY A 5 20.17 -14.91 -2.54
CA GLY A 5 20.27 -13.46 -2.40
C GLY A 5 19.03 -12.79 -2.97
N HIS A 6 18.08 -12.41 -2.11
CA HIS A 6 17.02 -11.49 -2.50
C HIS A 6 17.63 -10.11 -2.74
N VAL A 7 17.73 -9.77 -4.02
CA VAL A 7 18.14 -8.46 -4.53
C VAL A 7 17.36 -7.39 -3.79
N ARG A 8 18.06 -6.61 -2.96
CA ARG A 8 17.57 -5.34 -2.44
C ARG A 8 17.45 -4.41 -3.65
N ARG A 9 16.29 -4.41 -4.33
CA ARG A 9 15.93 -3.29 -5.21
C ARG A 9 15.93 -2.06 -4.32
N VAL A 10 16.94 -1.23 -4.47
CA VAL A 10 16.95 0.13 -3.93
C VAL A 10 15.83 0.85 -4.69
N GLY A 11 14.65 0.88 -4.05
CA GLY A 11 13.43 1.38 -4.66
C GLY A 11 13.64 2.82 -5.09
N ARG A 12 13.13 3.16 -6.28
CA ARG A 12 12.90 4.56 -6.67
C ARG A 12 12.18 5.25 -5.51
N PRO A 13 12.48 6.52 -5.20
CA PRO A 13 11.78 7.24 -4.16
C PRO A 13 10.27 7.18 -4.48
N SER A 14 9.56 6.38 -3.70
CA SER A 14 8.11 6.31 -3.76
C SER A 14 7.58 7.52 -3.00
N PRO A 15 6.60 8.26 -3.52
CA PRO A 15 5.89 9.29 -2.77
C PRO A 15 5.11 8.71 -1.58
N LEU A 16 4.97 7.39 -1.51
CA LEU A 16 4.33 6.67 -0.40
C LEU A 16 5.35 6.01 0.52
N ASP A 17 5.06 6.05 1.81
CA ASP A 17 5.84 5.33 2.81
C ASP A 17 5.56 3.81 2.76
N ARG A 18 6.32 3.04 3.53
CA ARG A 18 6.17 1.57 3.56
C ARG A 18 4.81 1.15 4.09
N GLU A 19 4.24 1.88 5.05
CA GLU A 19 2.97 1.52 5.68
C GLU A 19 1.80 1.71 4.70
N ASP A 20 1.86 2.76 3.89
CA ASP A 20 0.92 3.04 2.82
C ASP A 20 1.01 2.00 1.69
N LEU A 21 2.21 1.50 1.38
CA LEU A 21 2.35 0.37 0.44
C LEU A 21 1.74 -0.92 0.99
N VAL A 22 1.97 -1.24 2.27
CA VAL A 22 1.35 -2.40 2.92
C VAL A 22 -0.18 -2.26 2.95
N LEU A 23 -0.67 -1.07 3.24
CA LEU A 23 -2.10 -0.75 3.18
C LEU A 23 -2.69 -1.04 1.80
N LEU A 24 -2.03 -0.58 0.73
CA LEU A 24 -2.46 -0.82 -0.66
C LEU A 24 -2.38 -2.30 -1.05
N ASP A 25 -1.34 -3.03 -0.62
CA ASP A 25 -1.23 -4.48 -0.83
C ASP A 25 -2.43 -5.22 -0.24
N LEU A 26 -2.78 -4.94 1.02
CA LEU A 26 -3.93 -5.55 1.67
C LEU A 26 -5.25 -5.21 0.96
N VAL A 27 -5.41 -3.97 0.48
CA VAL A 27 -6.60 -3.59 -0.30
C VAL A 27 -6.62 -4.31 -1.66
N SER A 28 -5.46 -4.52 -2.29
CA SER A 28 -5.34 -5.25 -3.56
C SER A 28 -5.81 -6.71 -3.46
N GLN A 29 -5.64 -7.31 -2.28
CA GLN A 29 -6.12 -8.66 -1.96
C GLN A 29 -7.65 -8.72 -1.76
N GLY A 30 -8.37 -7.60 -1.95
CA GLY A 30 -9.82 -7.52 -1.81
C GLY A 30 -10.30 -7.38 -0.36
N LEU A 31 -9.40 -7.02 0.57
CA LEU A 31 -9.77 -6.85 1.98
C LEU A 31 -10.58 -5.57 2.20
N THR A 32 -11.59 -5.68 3.06
CA THR A 32 -12.35 -4.52 3.52
C THR A 32 -11.49 -3.62 4.41
N VAL A 33 -11.84 -2.33 4.49
CA VAL A 33 -11.19 -1.34 5.37
C VAL A 33 -11.10 -1.83 6.83
N GLU A 34 -12.15 -2.49 7.32
CA GLU A 34 -12.18 -3.09 8.66
C GLU A 34 -11.16 -4.22 8.81
N ALA A 35 -11.09 -5.14 7.85
CA ALA A 35 -10.14 -6.24 7.87
C ALA A 35 -8.69 -5.76 7.76
N VAL A 36 -8.45 -4.71 6.96
CA VAL A 36 -7.15 -4.03 6.86
C VAL A 36 -6.79 -3.40 8.21
N GLY A 37 -7.72 -2.69 8.85
CA GLY A 37 -7.52 -2.07 10.17
C GLY A 37 -7.12 -3.11 11.22
N ARG A 38 -7.84 -4.22 11.29
CA ARG A 38 -7.49 -5.33 12.21
C ARG A 38 -6.07 -5.87 11.97
N ARG A 39 -5.66 -6.06 10.71
CA ARG A 39 -4.32 -6.56 10.36
C ARG A 39 -3.20 -5.59 10.70
N LEU A 40 -3.45 -4.30 10.55
CA LEU A 40 -2.47 -3.24 10.83
C LEU A 40 -2.54 -2.71 12.26
N LEU A 41 -3.41 -3.26 13.12
CA LEU A 41 -3.69 -2.75 14.47
C LEU A 41 -4.14 -1.27 14.46
N LEU A 42 -4.91 -0.89 13.44
CA LEU A 42 -5.44 0.46 13.23
C LEU A 42 -6.97 0.47 13.28
N SER A 43 -7.53 1.61 13.70
CA SER A 43 -8.97 1.84 13.56
C SER A 43 -9.37 2.01 12.10
N GLU A 44 -10.60 1.64 11.75
CA GLU A 44 -11.17 1.91 10.41
C GLU A 44 -11.05 3.38 10.01
N ARG A 45 -11.28 4.29 10.96
CA ARG A 45 -11.14 5.74 10.74
C ARG A 45 -9.72 6.09 10.30
N THR A 46 -8.70 5.49 10.92
CA THR A 46 -7.29 5.70 10.58
C THR A 46 -6.98 5.14 9.20
N VAL A 47 -7.48 3.94 8.87
CA VAL A 47 -7.32 3.31 7.54
C VAL A 47 -7.94 4.18 6.45
N ARG A 48 -9.18 4.65 6.62
CA ARG A 48 -9.83 5.56 5.66
C ARG A 48 -9.09 6.88 5.50
N ARG A 49 -8.58 7.44 6.60
CA ARG A 49 -7.79 8.68 6.57
C ARG A 49 -6.49 8.47 5.79
N ARG A 50 -5.77 7.37 6.01
CA ARG A 50 -4.56 7.04 5.26
C ARG A 50 -4.85 6.81 3.79
N LEU A 51 -5.88 6.02 3.45
CA LEU A 51 -6.28 5.83 2.05
C LEU A 51 -6.58 7.16 1.33
N ARG A 52 -7.26 8.10 1.99
CA ARG A 52 -7.49 9.44 1.43
C ARG A 52 -6.20 10.23 1.25
N ALA A 53 -5.29 10.17 2.21
CA ALA A 53 -3.99 10.83 2.11
C ALA A 53 -3.18 10.25 0.95
N VAL A 54 -3.13 8.92 0.81
CA VAL A 54 -2.51 8.22 -0.32
C VAL A 54 -3.13 8.65 -1.64
N CYS A 55 -4.46 8.67 -1.75
CA CYS A 55 -5.16 9.12 -2.95
C CYS A 55 -4.80 10.58 -3.31
N SER A 56 -4.77 11.46 -2.31
CA SER A 56 -4.38 12.87 -2.49
C SER A 56 -2.92 13.03 -2.90
N THR A 57 -2.00 12.23 -2.36
CA THR A 57 -0.58 12.25 -2.72
C THR A 57 -0.34 11.78 -4.14
N LEU A 58 -1.14 10.80 -4.61
CA LEU A 58 -1.04 10.24 -5.95
C LEU A 58 -1.87 10.97 -7.00
N ASP A 59 -2.66 11.97 -6.60
CA ASP A 59 -3.65 12.67 -7.43
C ASP A 59 -4.66 11.71 -8.09
N VAL A 60 -5.15 10.74 -7.31
CA VAL A 60 -6.17 9.78 -7.73
C VAL A 60 -7.44 9.92 -6.89
N SER A 61 -8.57 9.52 -7.44
CA SER A 61 -9.88 9.69 -6.80
C SER A 61 -10.29 8.50 -5.94
N THR A 62 -9.75 7.31 -6.23
CA THR A 62 -10.20 6.07 -5.59
C THR A 62 -9.05 5.20 -5.06
N PRO A 63 -9.28 4.43 -3.99
CA PRO A 63 -8.30 3.46 -3.49
C PRO A 63 -7.85 2.43 -4.54
N ILE A 64 -8.76 2.03 -5.45
CA ILE A 64 -8.42 1.07 -6.50
C ILE A 64 -7.46 1.68 -7.53
N GLU A 65 -7.61 2.96 -7.87
CA GLU A 65 -6.63 3.67 -8.71
C GLU A 65 -5.26 3.74 -8.02
N ALA A 66 -5.22 3.97 -6.70
CA ALA A 66 -3.98 3.95 -5.93
C ALA A 66 -3.31 2.56 -5.94
N VAL A 67 -4.09 1.47 -5.83
CA VAL A 67 -3.60 0.10 -5.98
C VAL A 67 -3.03 -0.13 -7.38
N VAL A 68 -3.77 0.23 -8.43
CA VAL A 68 -3.30 0.10 -9.83
C VAL A 68 -2.02 0.90 -10.06
N TRP A 69 -1.90 2.09 -9.46
CA TRP A 69 -0.69 2.90 -9.52
C TRP A 69 0.53 2.19 -8.91
N ALA A 70 0.35 1.48 -7.79
CA ALA A 70 1.40 0.75 -7.09
C ALA A 70 1.83 -0.52 -7.85
N VAL A 71 0.86 -1.31 -8.35
CA VAL A 71 1.11 -2.51 -9.16
C VAL A 71 1.86 -2.16 -10.45
N ARG A 72 1.44 -1.12 -11.18
CA ARG A 72 2.12 -0.67 -12.41
C ARG A 72 3.58 -0.23 -12.19
N ARG A 73 3.95 0.07 -10.95
CA ARG A 73 5.29 0.49 -10.55
C ARG A 73 6.09 -0.62 -9.87
N ASP A 74 5.53 -1.83 -9.77
CA ASP A 74 6.18 -2.99 -9.15
C ASP A 74 6.54 -2.72 -7.68
N LEU A 75 5.65 -1.99 -6.97
CA LEU A 75 5.81 -1.63 -5.55
C LEU A 75 5.08 -2.59 -4.61
N ILE A 76 4.07 -3.30 -5.11
CA ILE A 76 3.30 -4.38 -4.48
C ILE A 76 3.03 -5.47 -5.52
#